data_AF-A0A3C1GDB0-F1
#
_entry.id   AF-A0A3C1GDB0-F1
#
_cell.length_a   1.000
_cell.length_b   1.000
_cell.length_c   1.000
_cell.angle_alpha   90.00
_cell.angle_beta   90.00
_cell.angle_gamma   90.00
#
_symmetry.space_group_name_H-M   'P 1'
#
loop_
_entity.id
_entity.type
_entity.pdbx_description
1 polymer ?
#
loop_
_entity_poly.entity_id
_entity_poly.type
_entity_poly.pdbx_seq_one_letter_code
_entity_poly.pdbx_strand_id
1 'polypeptide(L)'
;MVALGVSSSTSGDGYGYGSGYGEREAYAAALLAPYAAQSGGRVAWWRSDAQRQPCNGGRGRTVARPGLVEEVVGPLELCTDHALHATMAPWAWRGERLWIVALYGEVQERDEKLGALKREILAEVHPNPWA
;
A
#
# COMPACT_ATOMS: atom_id res chain seq x y z
N MET A 1 49.02 -13.42 8.04
CA MET A 1 47.75 -13.54 8.78
C MET A 1 46.66 -13.12 7.81
N VAL A 2 45.90 -14.06 7.25
CA VAL A 2 44.82 -13.79 6.28
C VAL A 2 43.51 -13.88 7.05
N ALA A 3 42.77 -12.77 7.15
CA ALA A 3 41.40 -12.80 7.66
C ALA A 3 40.45 -12.97 6.47
N LEU A 4 39.71 -14.07 6.52
CA LEU A 4 38.74 -14.55 5.52
C LEU A 4 37.42 -13.78 5.64
N GLY A 5 36.66 -13.81 4.54
CA GLY A 5 35.47 -13.01 4.30
C GLY A 5 34.31 -13.22 5.26
N VAL A 6 33.51 -12.16 5.41
CA VAL A 6 32.16 -12.23 5.95
C VAL A 6 31.22 -12.55 4.80
N SER A 7 30.78 -13.81 4.73
CA SER A 7 29.64 -14.22 3.93
C SER A 7 28.38 -14.00 4.78
N SER A 8 27.63 -12.94 4.52
CA SER A 8 26.27 -12.81 5.05
C SER A 8 25.33 -13.68 4.22
N SER A 9 25.09 -14.90 4.67
CA SER A 9 24.02 -15.76 4.16
C SER A 9 22.69 -15.27 4.74
N THR A 10 21.95 -14.48 3.96
CA THR A 10 20.56 -14.14 4.30
C THR A 10 19.68 -15.31 3.85
N SER A 11 19.45 -16.27 4.75
CA SER A 11 18.42 -17.28 4.58
C SER A 11 17.06 -16.63 4.80
N GLY A 12 16.38 -16.32 3.70
CA GLY A 12 14.99 -15.88 3.73
C GLY A 12 14.07 -17.10 3.64
N ASP A 13 13.69 -17.65 4.79
CA ASP A 13 12.73 -18.75 4.88
C ASP A 13 11.31 -18.21 4.68
N GLY A 14 10.86 -18.14 3.42
CA GLY A 14 9.48 -17.84 3.06
C GLY A 14 8.65 -19.11 2.94
N TYR A 15 7.96 -19.51 4.01
CA TYR A 15 6.97 -20.61 3.97
C TYR A 15 5.61 -20.10 3.49
N GLY A 16 4.96 -20.83 2.57
CA GLY A 16 3.56 -20.58 2.21
C GLY A 16 2.98 -21.58 1.21
N TYR A 17 2.40 -22.67 1.71
CA TYR A 17 1.50 -23.57 0.99
C TYR A 17 0.04 -23.06 1.08
N GLY A 18 -0.79 -23.20 0.04
CA GLY A 18 -2.26 -23.25 0.23
C GLY A 18 -3.18 -22.74 -0.88
N SER A 19 -3.92 -23.68 -1.49
CA SER A 19 -5.19 -23.62 -2.25
C SER A 19 -5.89 -22.27 -2.51
N GLY A 20 -6.08 -21.94 -3.81
CA GLY A 20 -7.32 -21.50 -4.48
C GLY A 20 -8.05 -20.20 -4.07
N TYR A 21 -8.00 -19.83 -2.79
CA TYR A 21 -8.46 -18.54 -2.25
C TYR A 21 -7.29 -17.64 -1.84
N GLY A 22 -6.05 -18.08 -2.08
CA GLY A 22 -4.83 -17.31 -1.77
C GLY A 22 -4.13 -16.73 -2.99
N GLU A 23 -4.54 -17.07 -4.22
CA GLU A 23 -3.80 -16.65 -5.42
C GLU A 23 -3.91 -15.15 -5.68
N ARG A 24 -5.09 -14.56 -5.42
CA ARG A 24 -5.30 -13.11 -5.61
C ARG A 24 -4.54 -12.31 -4.56
N GLU A 25 -4.65 -12.73 -3.31
CA GLU A 25 -3.98 -12.15 -2.15
C GLU A 25 -2.46 -12.29 -2.29
N ALA A 26 -1.97 -13.47 -2.70
CA ALA A 26 -0.55 -13.71 -2.97
C ALA A 26 -0.05 -12.87 -4.15
N TYR A 27 -0.83 -12.76 -5.22
CA TYR A 27 -0.50 -11.90 -6.36
C TYR A 27 -0.42 -10.43 -5.93
N ALA A 28 -1.39 -9.96 -5.15
CA ALA A 28 -1.37 -8.61 -4.60
C ALA A 28 -0.15 -8.38 -3.67
N ALA A 29 0.13 -9.31 -2.76
CA ALA A 29 1.29 -9.23 -1.88
C ALA A 29 2.61 -9.22 -2.67
N ALA A 30 2.72 -10.05 -3.71
CA ALA A 30 3.90 -10.13 -4.56
C ALA A 30 4.16 -8.81 -5.31
N LEU A 31 3.11 -8.11 -5.77
CA LEU A 31 3.27 -6.80 -6.41
C LEU A 31 3.71 -5.70 -5.42
N LEU A 32 3.32 -5.80 -4.14
CA LEU A 32 3.75 -4.84 -3.11
C LEU A 32 5.18 -5.11 -2.62
N ALA A 33 5.66 -6.35 -2.66
CA ALA A 33 6.92 -6.75 -2.03
C ALA A 33 8.15 -5.91 -2.43
N PRO A 34 8.37 -5.55 -3.72
CA PRO A 34 9.50 -4.69 -4.10
C PRO A 34 9.44 -3.30 -3.46
N TYR A 35 8.25 -2.76 -3.26
CA TYR A 35 8.02 -1.43 -2.66
C TYR A 35 8.09 -1.47 -1.14
N ALA A 36 7.65 -2.56 -0.51
CA ALA A 36 7.80 -2.78 0.93
C ALA A 36 9.28 -2.72 1.35
N ALA A 37 10.16 -3.33 0.54
CA ALA A 37 11.59 -3.36 0.79
C ALA A 37 12.28 -1.99 0.67
N GLN A 38 11.64 -1.00 0.03
CA GLN A 38 12.27 0.29 -0.34
C GLN A 38 11.65 1.50 0.37
N SER A 39 10.36 1.45 0.70
CA SER A 39 9.59 2.66 1.06
C SER A 39 9.78 3.14 2.50
N GLY A 40 10.30 2.29 3.40
CA GLY A 40 10.43 2.62 4.84
C GLY A 40 9.10 2.79 5.60
N GLY A 41 7.96 2.58 4.92
CA GLY A 41 6.61 2.62 5.48
C GLY A 41 5.83 1.34 5.20
N ARG A 42 4.61 1.24 5.74
CA ARG A 42 3.71 0.11 5.41
C ARG A 42 3.13 0.34 4.02
N VAL A 43 3.44 -0.54 3.08
CA VAL A 43 2.86 -0.47 1.73
C VAL A 43 1.49 -1.10 1.66
N ALA A 44 0.61 -0.49 0.87
CA ALA A 44 -0.76 -0.93 0.69
C ALA A 44 -1.31 -0.45 -0.66
N TRP A 45 -2.56 -0.81 -0.93
CA TRP A 45 -3.28 -0.40 -2.11
C TRP A 45 -4.18 0.79 -1.87
N TRP A 46 -4.38 1.60 -2.91
CA TRP A 46 -5.40 2.63 -2.93
C TRP A 46 -6.05 2.68 -4.31
N ARG A 47 -7.36 2.94 -4.38
CA ARG A 47 -8.09 3.08 -5.64
C ARG A 47 -8.62 4.49 -5.81
N SER A 48 -8.62 4.95 -7.06
CA SER A 48 -9.15 6.25 -7.48
C SER A 48 -9.97 6.12 -8.76
N ASP A 49 -10.73 7.16 -9.09
CA ASP A 49 -11.46 7.24 -10.35
C ASP A 49 -10.53 7.41 -11.57
N ALA A 50 -11.10 7.45 -12.78
CA ALA A 50 -10.36 7.73 -14.01
C ALA A 50 -9.53 9.02 -13.96
N GLN A 51 -10.01 10.02 -13.23
CA GLN A 51 -9.38 11.34 -13.05
C GLN A 51 -8.32 11.34 -11.94
N ARG A 52 -8.06 10.18 -11.32
CA ARG A 52 -7.08 9.95 -10.26
C ARG A 52 -7.47 10.55 -8.91
N GLN A 53 -8.77 10.78 -8.69
CA GLN A 53 -9.34 11.35 -7.48
C GLN A 53 -9.97 10.30 -6.55
N PRO A 54 -10.07 10.58 -5.24
CA PRO A 54 -10.71 9.68 -4.29
C PRO A 54 -12.15 9.38 -4.69
N CYS A 55 -12.54 8.10 -4.71
CA CYS A 55 -13.89 7.67 -5.10
C CYS A 55 -14.56 6.74 -4.08
N ASN A 56 -13.92 6.52 -2.93
CA ASN A 56 -14.41 5.66 -1.85
C ASN A 56 -14.64 6.44 -0.53
N GLY A 57 -15.11 7.68 -0.66
CA GLY A 57 -15.21 8.64 0.44
C GLY A 57 -13.97 9.55 0.56
N GLY A 58 -14.02 10.45 1.55
CA GLY A 58 -13.04 11.51 1.74
C GLY A 58 -13.42 12.82 1.02
N ARG A 59 -12.97 13.95 1.57
CA ARG A 59 -13.09 15.29 0.96
C ARG A 59 -11.71 15.72 0.49
N GLY A 60 -11.49 15.79 -0.82
CA GLY A 60 -10.19 16.23 -1.32
C GLY A 60 -10.09 16.26 -2.83
N ARG A 61 -9.29 17.19 -3.35
CA ARG A 61 -8.90 17.26 -4.77
C ARG A 61 -7.56 16.54 -4.99
N THR A 62 -7.34 15.41 -4.33
CA THR A 62 -6.16 14.59 -4.57
C THR A 62 -6.17 14.18 -6.04
N VAL A 63 -5.15 14.55 -6.80
CA VAL A 63 -4.94 14.02 -8.15
C VAL A 63 -3.69 13.15 -8.07
N ALA A 64 -3.90 11.85 -7.91
CA ALA A 64 -2.81 10.93 -7.64
C ALA A 64 -1.82 10.85 -8.80
N ARG A 65 -0.54 10.77 -8.42
CA ARG A 65 0.60 10.62 -9.31
C ARG A 65 1.77 10.06 -8.48
N PRO A 66 2.68 9.26 -9.06
CA PRO A 66 3.89 8.82 -8.37
C PRO A 66 4.66 9.99 -7.75
N GLY A 67 5.17 9.80 -6.54
CA GLY A 67 5.86 10.81 -5.73
C GLY A 67 4.94 11.85 -5.06
N LEU A 68 3.61 11.74 -5.18
CA LEU A 68 2.71 12.59 -4.40
C LEU A 68 2.74 12.18 -2.93
N VAL A 69 3.18 13.08 -2.07
CA VAL A 69 3.12 12.93 -0.61
C VAL A 69 1.97 13.77 -0.07
N GLU A 70 1.16 13.18 0.78
CA GLU A 70 0.04 13.80 1.47
C GLU A 70 0.22 13.66 2.99
N GLU A 71 -0.15 14.71 3.71
CA GLU A 71 -0.11 14.77 5.17
C GLU A 71 -1.40 15.40 5.69
N VAL A 72 -1.96 14.83 6.76
CA VAL A 72 -3.11 15.36 7.48
C VAL A 72 -2.75 15.59 8.94
N VAL A 73 -3.35 16.62 9.56
CA VAL A 73 -3.10 16.95 10.96
C VAL A 73 -3.75 15.90 11.85
N GLY A 74 -3.06 15.44 12.90
CA GLY A 74 -3.60 14.47 13.86
C GLY A 74 -4.69 15.04 14.80
N PRO A 75 -5.24 14.21 15.69
CA PRO A 75 -4.87 12.81 15.92
C PRO A 75 -5.34 11.87 14.80
N LEU A 76 -4.68 10.72 14.64
CA LEU A 76 -5.10 9.70 13.67
C LEU A 76 -6.46 9.11 14.09
N GLU A 77 -7.47 9.33 13.24
CA GLU A 77 -8.81 8.78 13.44
C GLU A 77 -9.35 8.23 12.12
N LEU A 78 -9.47 6.89 12.04
CA LEU A 78 -9.94 6.22 10.83
C LEU A 78 -11.35 6.67 10.43
N CYS A 79 -11.57 6.76 9.12
CA CYS A 79 -12.84 7.14 8.49
C CYS A 79 -13.25 8.61 8.77
N THR A 80 -12.29 9.46 9.12
CA THR A 80 -12.44 10.91 9.23
C THR A 80 -11.51 11.62 8.24
N ASP A 81 -11.57 12.94 8.17
CA ASP A 81 -10.60 13.75 7.41
C ASP A 81 -9.18 13.74 8.04
N HIS A 82 -9.01 13.10 9.20
CA HIS A 82 -7.73 12.90 9.91
C HIS A 82 -7.09 11.52 9.64
N ALA A 83 -7.40 10.90 8.49
CA ALA A 83 -6.73 9.67 8.05
C ALA A 83 -6.62 9.57 6.52
N LEU A 84 -5.41 9.27 6.03
CA LEU A 84 -5.16 8.92 4.63
C LEU A 84 -5.31 7.42 4.45
N HIS A 85 -6.35 7.02 3.71
CA HIS A 85 -6.78 5.62 3.63
C HIS A 85 -6.01 4.78 2.61
N ALA A 86 -5.87 3.49 2.92
CA ALA A 86 -5.41 2.44 2.01
C ALA A 86 -6.09 1.09 2.38
N THR A 87 -5.79 0.02 1.64
CA THR A 87 -6.35 -1.31 1.90
C THR A 87 -5.39 -2.42 1.45
N MET A 88 -5.52 -3.62 2.02
CA MET A 88 -4.88 -4.83 1.52
C MET A 88 -5.74 -5.61 0.51
N ALA A 89 -7.03 -5.28 0.41
CA ALA A 89 -8.01 -5.98 -0.43
C ALA A 89 -8.59 -5.05 -1.52
N PRO A 90 -7.79 -4.57 -2.50
CA PRO A 90 -8.21 -3.56 -3.48
C PRO A 90 -9.44 -3.97 -4.30
N TRP A 91 -9.69 -5.26 -4.50
CA TRP A 91 -10.88 -5.77 -5.17
C TRP A 91 -12.20 -5.49 -4.43
N ALA A 92 -12.17 -5.20 -3.13
CA ALA A 92 -13.36 -4.85 -2.35
C ALA A 92 -13.77 -3.36 -2.51
N TRP A 93 -12.97 -2.58 -3.24
CA TRP A 93 -13.11 -1.12 -3.33
C TRP A 93 -13.43 -0.68 -4.76
N ARG A 94 -14.14 0.44 -4.92
CA ARG A 94 -14.45 1.02 -6.23
C ARG A 94 -13.26 1.80 -6.78
N GLY A 95 -13.28 2.10 -8.08
CA GLY A 95 -12.33 3.00 -8.75
C GLY A 95 -11.65 2.35 -9.94
N GLU A 96 -11.31 3.10 -10.96
CA GLU A 96 -10.75 2.54 -12.19
C GLU A 96 -9.23 2.30 -12.07
N ARG A 97 -8.55 3.16 -11.32
CA ARG A 97 -7.09 3.14 -11.18
C ARG A 97 -6.66 2.53 -9.86
N LEU A 98 -5.52 1.86 -9.88
CA LEU A 98 -4.93 1.16 -8.74
C LEU A 98 -3.53 1.71 -8.47
N TRP A 99 -3.28 2.04 -7.21
CA TRP A 99 -2.05 2.67 -6.75
C TRP A 99 -1.41 1.86 -5.64
N ILE A 100 -0.08 1.83 -5.67
CA ILE A 100 0.74 1.38 -4.56
C ILE A 100 1.08 2.62 -3.74
N VAL A 101 0.80 2.56 -2.44
CA VAL A 101 1.03 3.68 -1.53
C VAL A 101 1.87 3.23 -0.33
N ALA A 102 2.72 4.11 0.18
CA ALA A 102 3.39 3.94 1.47
C ALA A 102 2.67 4.75 2.55
N LEU A 103 2.40 4.12 3.68
CA LEU A 103 1.89 4.76 4.89
C LEU A 103 3.03 4.92 5.90
N TYR A 104 3.22 6.14 6.41
CA TYR A 104 4.31 6.48 7.31
C TYR A 104 3.83 6.76 8.73
N GLY A 105 4.66 6.40 9.72
CA GLY A 105 4.38 6.62 11.13
C GLY A 105 3.40 5.59 11.69
N GLU A 106 2.51 6.04 12.58
CA GLU A 106 1.43 5.19 13.10
C GLU A 106 0.46 4.81 11.98
N VAL A 107 0.17 3.51 11.89
CA VAL A 107 -0.84 2.98 10.98
C VAL A 107 -1.91 2.27 11.79
N GLN A 108 -3.16 2.70 11.64
CA GLN A 108 -4.31 2.02 12.21
C GLN A 108 -5.00 1.16 11.16
N GLU A 109 -5.58 0.05 11.61
CA GLU A 109 -6.31 -0.90 10.78
C GLU A 109 -7.68 -1.20 11.39
N ARG A 110 -8.73 -1.09 10.59
CA ARG A 110 -10.11 -1.42 10.97
C ARG A 110 -10.95 -1.73 9.74
N ASP A 111 -11.74 -2.80 9.77
CA ASP A 111 -12.70 -3.14 8.71
C ASP A 111 -12.04 -3.11 7.30
N GLU A 112 -10.87 -3.74 7.15
CA GLU A 112 -10.06 -3.80 5.91
C GLU A 112 -9.50 -2.45 5.41
N LYS A 113 -9.68 -1.39 6.21
CA LYS A 113 -9.12 -0.06 5.98
C LYS A 113 -7.84 0.08 6.78
N LEU A 114 -6.82 0.58 6.10
CA LEU A 114 -5.64 1.14 6.70
C LEU A 114 -5.75 2.66 6.70
N GLY A 115 -5.12 3.31 7.67
CA GLY A 115 -5.00 4.76 7.68
C GLY A 115 -3.74 5.22 8.40
N ALA A 116 -3.18 6.32 7.92
CA ALA A 116 -2.06 7.01 8.53
C ALA A 116 -2.21 8.52 8.36
N LEU A 117 -1.44 9.30 9.11
CA LEU A 117 -1.39 10.76 8.96
C LEU A 117 -0.55 11.20 7.75
N LYS A 118 0.31 10.33 7.23
CA LYS A 118 1.19 10.61 6.08
C LYS A 118 1.18 9.44 5.10
N ARG A 119 1.01 9.76 3.81
CA ARG A 119 1.00 8.78 2.72
C ARG A 119 1.79 9.28 1.53
N GLU A 120 2.49 8.39 0.84
CA GLU A 120 3.08 8.65 -0.48
C GLU A 120 2.49 7.70 -1.54
N ILE A 121 2.23 8.22 -2.73
CA ILE A 121 1.89 7.42 -3.90
C ILE A 121 3.19 6.97 -4.56
N LEU A 122 3.51 5.67 -4.53
CA LEU A 122 4.76 5.13 -5.06
C LEU A 122 4.67 4.82 -6.56
N ALA A 123 3.56 4.20 -6.98
CA ALA A 123 3.39 3.75 -8.36
C ALA A 123 1.91 3.59 -8.71
N GLU A 124 1.64 3.62 -10.01
CA GLU A 124 0.38 3.16 -10.59
C GLU A 124 0.56 1.74 -11.14
N VAL A 125 -0.42 0.87 -10.90
CA VAL A 125 -0.47 -0.46 -11.53
C VAL A 125 -1.40 -0.39 -12.74
N HIS A 126 -0.84 -0.65 -13.92
CA HIS A 126 -1.57 -0.59 -15.19
C HIS A 126 -1.27 -1.81 -16.08
N PRO A 127 -2.30 -2.48 -16.62
CA PRO A 127 -3.72 -2.26 -16.34
C PRO A 127 -4.05 -2.63 -14.89
N ASN A 128 -5.12 -2.05 -14.33
CA ASN A 128 -5.63 -2.47 -13.02
C ASN A 128 -6.19 -3.89 -13.13
N PRO A 129 -5.61 -4.90 -12.45
CA PRO A 129 -6.03 -6.31 -12.58
C PRO A 129 -7.39 -6.61 -11.93
N TRP A 130 -7.97 -5.64 -11.22
CA TRP A 130 -9.27 -5.73 -10.54
C TRP A 130 -10.23 -4.59 -10.92
N ALA A 131 -10.04 -4.02 -12.11
CA ALA A 131 -10.95 -3.03 -12.70
C ALA A 131 -12.34 -3.62 -12.96
#